data_AF-A0A821UKN4-F1
#
_entry.id   AF-A0A821UKN4-F1
#
_cell.length_a   1.000
_cell.length_b   1.000
_cell.length_c   1.000
_cell.angle_alpha   90.00
_cell.angle_beta   90.00
_cell.angle_gamma   90.00
#
_symmetry.space_group_name_H-M   'P 1'
#
loop_
_entity.id
_entity.type
_entity.pdbx_description
1 polymer ?
#
loop_
_entity_poly.entity_id
_entity_poly.type
_entity_poly.pdbx_seq_one_letter_code
_entity_poly.pdbx_strand_id
1 'polypeptide(L)'
;MINIIPVLAAMPFWRKQIVNKGTREIAQFVEQIIADQWQSRSKNLCSGSDILDLLLSAVDAHGQPFADEEIKDEAVTFVLAGHETTGNLLVWAMHVVMTNEQVLPACLHEVDRVLPDGIRPT
;
A
#
# COMPACT_ATOMS: atom_id res chain seq x y z
N MET A 1 -5.45 -8.45 -19.02
CA MET A 1 -4.28 -8.87 -19.82
C MET A 1 -3.50 -7.64 -20.26
N ILE A 2 -2.46 -7.29 -19.53
CA ILE A 2 -1.57 -6.16 -19.80
C ILE A 2 -0.42 -6.68 -20.69
N ASN A 3 -0.53 -6.45 -22.00
CA ASN A 3 0.57 -6.67 -22.94
C ASN A 3 1.36 -5.36 -23.04
N ILE A 4 2.06 -4.99 -21.97
CA ILE A 4 2.74 -3.70 -21.88
C ILE A 4 4.23 -3.92 -22.16
N ILE A 5 4.63 -3.43 -23.34
CA ILE A 5 6.00 -3.19 -23.82
C ILE A 5 6.71 -4.41 -24.50
N PRO A 6 6.72 -4.45 -25.85
CA PRO A 6 7.37 -5.50 -26.65
C PRO A 6 8.85 -5.72 -26.35
N VAL A 7 9.59 -4.69 -25.93
CA VAL A 7 11.01 -4.83 -25.58
C VAL A 7 11.19 -5.70 -24.33
N LEU A 8 10.28 -5.64 -23.35
CA LEU A 8 10.35 -6.48 -22.14
C LEU A 8 10.13 -7.96 -22.47
N ALA A 9 9.28 -8.26 -23.46
CA ALA A 9 9.05 -9.62 -23.93
C ALA A 9 10.24 -10.22 -24.71
N ALA A 10 11.12 -9.38 -25.25
CA ALA A 10 12.26 -9.76 -26.05
C ALA A 10 13.58 -9.86 -25.26
N MET A 11 13.62 -9.45 -23.99
CA MET A 11 14.85 -9.46 -23.19
C MET A 11 15.23 -10.88 -22.73
N PRO A 12 16.50 -11.30 -22.87
CA PRO A 12 16.93 -12.69 -22.67
C PRO A 12 17.17 -13.05 -21.19
N PHE A 13 16.89 -12.14 -20.26
CA PHE A 13 17.24 -12.32 -18.86
C PHE A 13 16.00 -12.61 -17.99
N TRP A 14 15.93 -13.83 -17.46
CA TRP A 14 15.60 -14.11 -16.06
C TRP A 14 14.49 -13.24 -15.41
N ARG A 15 13.21 -13.63 -15.32
CA ARG A 15 12.47 -14.86 -15.65
C ARG A 15 11.00 -14.47 -15.43
N LYS A 16 10.04 -14.89 -16.26
CA LYS A 16 8.60 -14.91 -15.87
C LYS A 16 8.42 -15.39 -14.42
N GLN A 17 9.29 -16.29 -13.94
CA GLN A 17 9.27 -16.80 -12.58
C GLN A 17 9.53 -15.78 -11.46
N ILE A 18 10.38 -14.75 -11.62
CA ILE A 18 10.59 -13.76 -10.55
C ILE A 18 9.34 -12.88 -10.43
N VAL A 19 8.85 -12.38 -11.56
CA VAL A 19 7.61 -11.60 -11.63
C VAL A 19 6.44 -12.45 -11.11
N ASN A 20 6.26 -13.68 -11.59
CA ASN A 20 5.20 -14.58 -11.14
C ASN A 20 5.31 -14.93 -9.65
N LYS A 21 6.53 -15.07 -9.11
CA LYS A 21 6.75 -15.32 -7.68
C LYS A 21 6.32 -14.10 -6.87
N GLY A 22 6.77 -12.90 -7.24
CA GLY A 22 6.39 -11.66 -6.56
C GLY A 22 4.88 -11.42 -6.61
N THR A 23 4.25 -11.56 -7.78
CA THR A 23 2.80 -11.45 -7.93
C THR A 23 2.06 -12.44 -7.04
N ARG A 24 2.56 -13.68 -6.92
CA ARG A 24 1.97 -14.70 -6.05
C ARG A 24 2.13 -14.36 -4.57
N GLU A 25 3.28 -13.85 -4.15
CA GLU A 25 3.52 -13.45 -2.75
C GLU A 25 2.61 -12.28 -2.36
N ILE A 26 2.45 -11.28 -3.23
CA ILE A 26 1.53 -10.15 -3.01
C ILE A 26 0.08 -10.64 -2.95
N ALA A 27 -0.33 -11.51 -3.89
CA ALA A 27 -1.68 -12.08 -3.88
C ALA A 27 -1.95 -12.86 -2.59
N GLN A 28 -1.00 -13.69 -2.12
CA GLN A 28 -1.14 -14.45 -0.87
C GLN A 28 -1.23 -13.54 0.35
N PHE A 29 -0.44 -12.46 0.38
CA PHE A 29 -0.51 -11.47 1.45
C PHE A 29 -1.88 -10.79 1.50
N VAL A 30 -2.42 -10.38 0.35
CA VAL A 30 -3.75 -9.76 0.26
C VAL A 30 -4.85 -10.76 0.61
N GLU A 31 -4.77 -12.00 0.13
CA GLU A 31 -5.71 -13.07 0.48
C GLU A 31 -5.77 -13.31 2.00
N GLN A 32 -4.62 -13.26 2.68
CA GLN A 32 -4.55 -13.37 4.14
C GLN A 32 -5.27 -12.20 4.84
N ILE A 33 -5.01 -10.96 4.41
CA ILE A 33 -5.68 -9.77 4.98
C ILE A 33 -7.20 -9.86 4.81
N ILE A 34 -7.67 -10.25 3.61
CA ILE A 34 -9.09 -10.39 3.34
C ILE A 34 -9.71 -11.49 4.20
N ALA A 35 -9.05 -12.64 4.34
CA ALA A 35 -9.52 -13.74 5.18
C ALA A 35 -9.61 -13.35 6.66
N ASP A 36 -8.60 -12.65 7.18
CA ASP A 36 -8.57 -12.15 8.56
C ASP A 36 -9.71 -11.14 8.81
N GLN A 37 -10.00 -10.28 7.82
CA GLN A 37 -11.10 -9.32 7.89
C GLN A 37 -12.46 -10.02 7.93
N TRP A 38 -12.69 -11.02 7.07
CA TRP A 38 -13.93 -11.79 7.09
C TRP A 38 -14.13 -12.54 8.41
N GLN A 39 -13.07 -13.11 8.98
CA GLN A 39 -13.14 -13.77 10.28
C GLN A 39 -13.47 -12.78 11.41
N SER A 40 -12.96 -11.55 11.31
CA SER A 40 -13.22 -10.48 12.27
C SER A 40 -14.66 -9.95 12.17
N ARG A 41 -15.20 -9.82 10.95
CA ARG A 41 -16.62 -9.47 10.70
C ARG A 41 -17.59 -10.47 11.32
N SER A 42 -17.32 -11.76 11.15
CA SER A 42 -18.14 -12.85 11.70
C SER A 42 -18.26 -12.79 13.24
N LYS A 43 -17.27 -12.17 13.91
CA LYS A 43 -17.25 -11.98 15.37
C LYS A 43 -17.91 -10.66 15.83
N ASN A 44 -18.63 -9.93 14.96
CA ASN A 44 -19.29 -8.65 15.26
C ASN A 44 -18.33 -7.55 15.78
N LEU A 45 -17.09 -7.53 15.29
CA LEU A 45 -16.09 -6.52 15.68
C LEU A 45 -15.86 -5.41 14.63
N CYS A 46 -16.52 -5.46 13.47
CA CYS A 46 -16.22 -4.55 12.36
C CYS A 46 -17.20 -3.37 12.32
N SER A 47 -16.75 -2.24 12.88
CA SER A 47 -17.41 -0.94 12.75
C SER A 47 -16.80 -0.14 11.60
N GLY A 48 -16.87 -0.65 10.36
CA GLY A 48 -16.59 0.11 9.12
C GLY A 48 -15.38 1.06 9.15
N SER A 49 -14.27 0.65 9.77
CA SER A 49 -13.21 1.58 10.18
C SER A 49 -12.05 1.68 9.20
N ASP A 50 -11.96 0.77 8.23
CA ASP A 50 -10.86 0.72 7.26
C ASP A 50 -11.35 0.60 5.82
N ILE A 51 -10.42 0.86 4.88
CA ILE A 51 -10.70 0.89 3.44
C ILE A 51 -11.17 -0.48 2.93
N LEU A 52 -10.64 -1.58 3.46
CA LEU A 52 -11.04 -2.91 3.03
C LEU A 52 -12.47 -3.20 3.48
N ASP A 53 -12.85 -2.82 4.70
CA ASP A 53 -14.22 -2.90 5.18
C ASP A 53 -15.20 -2.10 4.32
N LEU A 54 -14.80 -0.91 3.89
CA LEU A 54 -15.59 -0.10 2.97
C LEU A 54 -15.77 -0.82 1.62
N LEU A 55 -14.70 -1.39 1.07
CA LEU A 55 -14.73 -2.14 -0.19
C LEU A 55 -15.60 -3.40 -0.09
N LEU A 56 -15.50 -4.15 1.01
CA LEU A 56 -16.33 -5.34 1.29
C LEU A 56 -17.81 -5.03 1.48
N SER A 57 -18.16 -3.77 1.80
CA SER A 57 -19.54 -3.33 2.00
C SER A 57 -20.05 -2.49 0.82
N ALA A 58 -19.19 -2.23 -0.16
CA ALA A 58 -19.53 -1.42 -1.32
C ALA A 58 -20.42 -2.21 -2.27
N VAL A 59 -21.33 -1.50 -2.92
CA VAL A 59 -22.23 -2.04 -3.93
C VAL A 59 -22.20 -1.16 -5.17
N ASP A 60 -22.45 -1.76 -6.33
CA ASP A 60 -22.54 -1.06 -7.60
C ASP A 60 -23.85 -0.25 -7.73
N ALA A 61 -24.04 0.38 -8.90
CA ALA A 61 -25.24 1.18 -9.20
C ALA A 61 -26.55 0.36 -9.21
N HIS A 62 -26.45 -0.97 -9.24
CA HIS A 62 -27.57 -1.91 -9.21
C HIS A 62 -27.75 -2.57 -7.82
N GLY A 63 -26.96 -2.15 -6.83
CA GLY A 63 -26.98 -2.69 -5.48
C GLY A 63 -26.31 -4.07 -5.35
N GLN A 64 -25.51 -4.49 -6.33
CA GLN A 64 -24.76 -5.75 -6.27
C GLN A 64 -23.41 -5.53 -5.58
N PRO A 65 -22.98 -6.44 -4.69
CA PRO A 65 -21.64 -6.39 -4.11
C PRO A 65 -20.58 -6.72 -5.16
N PHE A 66 -19.35 -6.25 -4.94
CA PHE A 66 -18.20 -6.63 -5.75
C PHE A 66 -17.89 -8.13 -5.60
N ALA A 67 -17.38 -8.74 -6.66
CA ALA A 67 -16.89 -10.10 -6.61
C ALA A 67 -15.59 -10.18 -5.81
N ASP A 68 -15.33 -11.33 -5.17
CA ASP A 68 -14.10 -11.54 -4.38
C ASP A 68 -12.82 -11.26 -5.17
N GLU A 69 -12.81 -11.57 -6.47
CA GLU A 69 -11.66 -11.32 -7.34
C GLU A 69 -11.44 -9.81 -7.58
N GLU A 70 -12.52 -9.04 -7.73
CA GLU A 70 -12.44 -7.57 -7.89
C GLU A 70 -11.96 -6.91 -6.60
N ILE A 71 -12.46 -7.38 -5.45
CA ILE A 71 -12.01 -6.90 -4.14
C ILE A 71 -10.52 -7.17 -3.95
N LYS A 72 -10.05 -8.36 -4.33
CA LYS A 72 -8.63 -8.72 -4.27
C LYS A 72 -7.78 -7.86 -5.19
N ASP A 73 -8.20 -7.63 -6.43
CA ASP A 73 -7.47 -6.82 -7.40
C ASP A 73 -7.34 -5.37 -6.93
N GLU A 74 -8.39 -4.78 -6.37
CA GLU A 74 -8.34 -3.43 -5.79
C GLU A 74 -7.47 -3.40 -4.51
N ALA A 75 -7.57 -4.38 -3.63
CA ALA A 75 -6.73 -4.48 -2.44
C ALA A 75 -5.23 -4.58 -2.80
N VAL A 76 -4.87 -5.39 -3.80
CA VAL A 76 -3.50 -5.45 -4.36
C VAL A 76 -3.05 -4.09 -4.86
N THR A 77 -3.93 -3.38 -5.58
CA THR A 77 -3.65 -2.05 -6.13
C THR A 77 -3.32 -1.05 -5.03
N PHE A 78 -4.10 -1.01 -3.95
CA PHE A 78 -3.84 -0.13 -2.81
C PHE A 78 -2.50 -0.42 -2.12
N VAL A 79 -2.20 -1.69 -1.86
CA VAL A 79 -0.95 -2.10 -1.19
C VAL A 79 0.26 -1.68 -2.02
N LEU A 80 0.23 -1.96 -3.33
CA LEU A 80 1.35 -1.64 -4.23
C LEU A 80 1.53 -0.14 -4.39
N ALA A 81 0.44 0.60 -4.61
CA ALA A 81 0.50 2.04 -4.82
C ALA A 81 1.11 2.76 -3.62
N GLY A 82 0.73 2.38 -2.39
CA GLY A 82 1.19 3.04 -1.17
C GLY A 82 2.61 2.65 -0.75
N HIS A 83 2.99 1.39 -0.93
CA HIS A 83 4.25 0.87 -0.39
C HIS A 83 5.48 1.40 -1.14
N GLU A 84 5.50 1.27 -2.47
CA GLU A 84 6.69 1.64 -3.24
C GLU A 84 6.88 3.16 -3.36
N THR A 85 5.79 3.91 -3.57
CA THR A 85 5.87 5.37 -3.78
C THR A 85 6.27 6.08 -2.49
N THR A 86 5.60 5.80 -1.37
CA THR A 86 5.88 6.44 -0.07
C THR A 86 7.22 5.98 0.50
N GLY A 87 7.56 4.69 0.35
CA GLY A 87 8.85 4.16 0.78
C GLY A 87 10.01 4.82 0.04
N ASN A 88 9.93 4.90 -1.31
CA ASN A 88 10.95 5.58 -2.09
C ASN A 88 11.04 7.08 -1.78
N LEU A 89 9.90 7.74 -1.60
CA LEU A 89 9.87 9.15 -1.19
C LEU A 89 10.58 9.36 0.14
N LEU A 90 10.32 8.52 1.14
CA LEU A 90 10.95 8.62 2.46
C LEU A 90 12.47 8.42 2.37
N VAL A 91 12.94 7.46 1.57
CA VAL A 91 14.37 7.24 1.33
C VAL A 91 15.01 8.50 0.73
N TRP A 92 14.40 9.09 -0.30
CA TRP A 92 14.90 10.32 -0.91
C TRP A 92 14.84 11.53 0.03
N ALA A 93 13.76 11.67 0.79
CA ALA A 93 13.63 12.73 1.79
C ALA A 93 14.76 12.64 2.82
N MET A 94 15.00 11.45 3.38
CA MET A 94 16.11 11.23 4.31
C MET A 94 17.47 11.49 3.66
N HIS A 95 17.67 11.05 2.41
CA HIS A 95 18.89 11.33 1.67
C HIS A 95 19.15 12.84 1.54
N VAL A 96 18.14 13.63 1.16
CA VAL A 96 18.25 15.09 1.05
C VAL A 96 18.52 15.73 2.41
N VAL A 97 17.82 15.31 3.46
CA VAL A 97 18.04 15.81 4.83
C VAL A 97 19.48 15.55 5.30
N MET A 98 20.03 14.37 5.01
CA MET A 98 21.37 13.98 5.46
C MET A 98 22.51 14.57 4.63
N THR A 99 22.27 14.91 3.36
CA THR A 99 23.29 15.45 2.45
C THR A 99 23.35 16.97 2.41
N ASN A 100 22.39 17.66 3.06
CA ASN A 100 22.33 19.11 3.12
C ASN A 100 22.40 19.57 4.58
N GLU A 101 23.56 20.06 4.99
CA GLU A 101 23.89 20.38 6.40
C GLU A 101 22.92 21.38 7.06
N GLN A 102 22.23 22.22 6.26
CA GLN A 102 21.30 23.23 6.76
C GLN A 102 19.87 22.69 6.96
N VAL A 103 19.50 21.59 6.30
CA VAL A 103 18.11 21.10 6.26
C VAL A 103 17.72 20.43 7.57
N LEU A 104 18.56 19.53 8.10
CA LEU A 104 18.26 18.83 9.35
C LEU A 104 18.06 19.81 10.53
N PRO A 105 18.93 20.80 10.78
CA PRO A 105 18.69 21.80 11.84
C PRO A 105 17.39 22.58 11.64
N ALA A 106 17.05 22.94 10.41
CA ALA A 106 15.82 23.67 10.12
C ALA A 106 14.56 22.82 10.40
N CYS A 107 14.56 21.54 10.00
CA CYS A 107 13.47 20.61 10.30
C CYS A 107 13.31 20.38 11.80
N LEU A 108 14.40 20.19 12.54
CA LEU A 108 14.36 20.02 14.00
C LEU A 108 13.80 21.25 14.69
N HIS A 109 14.25 22.45 14.30
CA HIS A 109 13.72 23.70 14.82
C HIS A 109 12.22 23.86 14.54
N GLU A 110 11.73 23.42 13.39
CA GLU A 110 10.29 23.42 13.10
C GLU A 110 9.52 22.44 14.01
N VAL A 111 10.03 21.23 14.19
CA VAL A 111 9.44 20.24 15.10
C VAL A 111 9.38 20.79 16.52
N ASP A 112 10.47 21.35 17.06
CA ASP A 112 10.52 21.94 18.40
C ASP A 112 9.54 23.12 18.55
N ARG A 113 9.37 23.91 17.48
CA ARG A 113 8.45 25.05 17.45
C ARG A 113 6.97 24.63 17.43
N VAL A 114 6.62 23.57 16.70
CA VAL A 114 5.23 23.12 16.52
C VAL A 114 4.81 22.11 17.58
N LEU A 115 5.74 21.30 18.06
CA LEU A 115 5.56 20.24 19.06
C LEU A 115 6.47 20.50 20.27
N PRO A 116 6.21 21.57 21.05
CA PRO A 116 6.99 21.87 22.25
C PRO A 116 6.87 20.74 23.29
N ASP A 117 7.84 20.65 24.21
CA ASP A 117 7.83 19.75 25.38
C ASP A 117 7.80 18.24 25.06
N GLY A 118 8.23 17.84 23.86
CA GLY A 118 8.33 16.42 23.48
C GLY A 118 6.98 15.76 23.22
N ILE A 119 5.95 16.55 22.90
CA ILE A 119 4.66 16.04 22.43
C ILE A 119 4.88 15.17 21.20
N ARG A 120 4.36 13.94 21.23
CA ARG A 120 4.46 13.04 20.08
C ARG A 120 3.52 13.51 18.96
N PRO A 121 3.96 13.50 17.70
CA PRO A 121 3.07 13.70 16.55
C PRO A 121 1.94 12.65 16.58
N THR A 122 0.72 13.07 16.28
CA THR A 122 -0.47 12.19 16.12
C THR A 122 -0.61 11.68 14.70
#